data_AF-A0A1Q7K943-F1
#
_entry.id   AF-A0A1Q7K943-F1
#
_cell.length_a   1.000
_cell.length_b   1.000
_cell.length_c   1.000
_cell.angle_alpha   90.00
_cell.angle_beta   90.00
_cell.angle_gamma   90.00
#
_symmetry.space_group_name_H-M   'P 1'
#
loop_
_entity.id
_entity.type
_entity.pdbx_description
1 polymer ?
#
loop_
_entity_poly.entity_id
_entity_poly.type
_entity_poly.pdbx_seq_one_letter_code
_entity_poly.pdbx_strand_id
1 'polypeptide(L)'
;MGNIRRSRGYNFEHTLVQRLNNEVWHARRLGGSSTGLPDIVAVNNPNGILLIIEAKSGTSDILYVPQDQIERCVMIRNMFSIYPERHIILAFKFMSKKRFRRKNKVVYENRKLLEYYKVADVVADMSVVPIIKCTYDDKTFAIHKNKTVALNLPDYSMPFQKIARRVIIAAAPTKGTE
;
A
#
# COMPACT_ATOMS: atom_id res chain seq x y z
N MET A 1 23.34 12.93 -2.01
CA MET A 1 21.87 13.13 -1.81
C MET A 1 20.99 11.89 -2.01
N GLY A 2 21.47 10.75 -2.53
CA GLY A 2 20.64 9.54 -2.74
C GLY A 2 20.30 8.72 -1.48
N ASN A 3 21.08 8.87 -0.40
CA ASN A 3 21.00 8.01 0.78
C ASN A 3 19.68 8.20 1.59
N ILE A 4 19.22 9.44 1.72
CA ILE A 4 18.01 9.78 2.50
C ILE A 4 16.71 9.33 1.81
N ARG A 5 16.64 9.38 0.47
CA ARG A 5 15.44 8.94 -0.25
C ARG A 5 15.33 7.41 -0.21
N ARG A 6 16.46 6.72 -0.42
CA ARG A 6 16.54 5.25 -0.35
C ARG A 6 16.22 4.76 1.07
N SER A 7 16.74 5.42 2.10
CA SER A 7 16.44 5.06 3.49
C SER A 7 14.97 5.27 3.85
N ARG A 8 14.29 6.29 3.31
CA ARG A 8 12.84 6.49 3.53
C ARG A 8 11.97 5.41 2.91
N GLY A 9 12.30 4.95 1.69
CA GLY A 9 11.62 3.81 1.07
C GLY A 9 11.80 2.56 1.91
N TYR A 10 13.06 2.22 2.19
CA TYR A 10 13.44 1.08 3.04
C TYR A 10 12.74 1.10 4.41
N ASN A 11 12.71 2.26 5.07
CA ASN A 11 12.05 2.41 6.39
C ASN A 11 10.54 2.23 6.29
N PHE A 12 9.90 2.70 5.22
CA PHE A 12 8.47 2.48 5.04
C PHE A 12 8.15 1.01 4.85
N GLU A 13 8.87 0.32 3.95
CA GLU A 13 8.73 -1.12 3.76
C GLU A 13 8.97 -1.90 5.06
N HIS A 14 10.04 -1.58 5.78
CA HIS A 14 10.36 -2.22 7.05
C HIS A 14 9.26 -2.01 8.10
N THR A 15 8.72 -0.79 8.21
CA THR A 15 7.61 -0.47 9.13
C THR A 15 6.34 -1.24 8.76
N LEU A 16 6.01 -1.36 7.47
CA LEU A 16 4.86 -2.14 7.02
C LEU A 16 5.00 -3.61 7.41
N VAL A 17 6.17 -4.20 7.20
CA VAL A 17 6.44 -5.59 7.60
C VAL A 17 6.31 -5.77 9.11
N GLN A 18 6.83 -4.86 9.92
CA GLN A 18 6.68 -4.92 11.37
C GLN A 18 5.21 -4.84 11.81
N ARG A 19 4.42 -3.93 11.21
CA ARG A 19 3.00 -3.76 11.55
C ARG A 19 2.14 -4.93 11.07
N LEU A 20 2.49 -5.56 9.95
CA LEU A 20 1.78 -6.71 9.41
C LEU A 20 2.04 -7.98 10.21
N ASN A 21 3.28 -8.24 10.60
CA ASN A 21 3.62 -9.46 11.33
C ASN A 21 2.89 -9.51 12.68
N ASN A 22 2.09 -10.55 12.87
CA ASN A 22 1.43 -10.91 14.10
C ASN A 22 1.20 -12.44 14.12
N GLU A 23 0.33 -12.94 15.00
CA GLU A 23 0.07 -14.38 15.14
C GLU A 23 -0.51 -15.02 13.87
N VAL A 24 -1.29 -14.29 13.07
CA VAL A 24 -1.98 -14.83 11.88
C VAL A 24 -1.45 -14.30 10.56
N TRP A 25 -0.80 -13.13 10.57
CA TRP A 25 -0.19 -12.51 9.40
C TRP A 25 1.32 -12.66 9.44
N HIS A 26 1.90 -13.18 8.35
CA HIS A 26 3.34 -13.29 8.18
C HIS A 26 3.80 -12.49 6.97
N ALA A 27 4.61 -11.47 7.19
CA ALA A 27 5.10 -10.57 6.17
C ALA A 27 6.62 -10.62 6.03
N ARG A 28 7.11 -10.57 4.80
CA ARG A 28 8.54 -10.47 4.48
C ARG A 28 8.75 -9.47 3.37
N ARG A 29 9.85 -8.72 3.46
CA ARG A 29 10.37 -7.97 2.32
C ARG A 29 11.01 -8.95 1.37
N LEU A 30 10.71 -8.80 0.09
CA LEU A 30 11.47 -9.46 -0.95
C LEU A 30 12.54 -8.45 -1.41
N GLY A 31 13.70 -8.93 -1.86
CA GLY A 31 14.88 -8.10 -2.12
C GLY A 31 14.61 -6.88 -3.00
N GLY A 32 15.56 -5.93 -3.04
CA GLY A 32 15.39 -4.67 -3.79
C GLY A 32 15.08 -4.89 -5.27
N SER A 33 14.55 -3.85 -5.93
CA SER A 33 14.00 -3.84 -7.30
C SER A 33 14.83 -4.52 -8.41
N SER A 34 16.12 -4.77 -8.18
CA SER A 34 17.02 -5.50 -9.09
C SER A 34 16.70 -6.99 -9.23
N THR A 35 15.88 -7.59 -8.36
CA THR A 35 15.55 -9.03 -8.41
C THR A 35 14.20 -9.34 -9.07
N GLY A 36 13.50 -8.34 -9.62
CA GLY A 36 12.21 -8.57 -10.30
C GLY A 36 11.06 -8.95 -9.35
N LEU A 37 11.18 -8.66 -8.06
CA LEU A 37 10.17 -8.97 -7.04
C LEU A 37 9.42 -7.71 -6.59
N PRO A 38 8.19 -7.84 -6.06
CA PRO A 38 7.48 -6.77 -5.36
C PRO A 38 8.18 -6.45 -4.03
N ASP A 39 7.90 -5.29 -3.43
CA ASP A 39 8.59 -4.89 -2.20
C ASP A 39 8.32 -5.83 -1.01
N ILE A 40 7.06 -6.25 -0.81
CA ILE A 40 6.62 -7.07 0.32
C ILE A 40 5.63 -8.13 -0.14
N VAL A 41 5.73 -9.31 0.47
CA VAL A 41 4.64 -10.30 0.49
C VAL A 41 4.18 -10.51 1.93
N ALA A 42 2.87 -10.59 2.12
CA ALA A 42 2.27 -10.98 3.39
C ALA A 42 1.20 -12.05 3.18
N VAL A 43 1.18 -13.05 4.06
CA VAL A 43 0.22 -14.16 3.99
C VAL A 43 -0.57 -14.27 5.29
N ASN A 44 -1.84 -14.62 5.15
CA ASN A 44 -2.69 -15.13 6.22
C ASN A 44 -3.12 -16.53 5.80
N ASN A 45 -2.33 -17.53 6.19
CA ASN A 45 -2.56 -18.93 5.79
C ASN A 45 -3.89 -19.48 6.32
N PRO A 46 -4.31 -19.22 7.58
CA PRO A 46 -5.60 -19.70 8.08
C PRO A 46 -6.80 -19.27 7.22
N ASN A 47 -6.76 -18.05 6.67
CA ASN A 47 -7.82 -17.50 5.83
C ASN A 47 -7.54 -17.65 4.32
N GLY A 48 -6.39 -18.22 3.93
CA GLY A 48 -6.01 -18.34 2.52
C GLY A 48 -5.80 -17.01 1.79
N ILE A 49 -5.34 -15.96 2.48
CA ILE A 49 -5.14 -14.62 1.91
C ILE A 49 -3.66 -14.36 1.62
N LEU A 50 -3.37 -13.87 0.42
CA LEU A 50 -2.06 -13.39 -0.01
C LEU A 50 -2.13 -11.90 -0.39
N LEU A 51 -1.25 -11.10 0.20
CA LEU A 51 -1.02 -9.71 -0.17
C LEU A 51 0.33 -9.55 -0.86
N ILE A 52 0.30 -8.99 -2.06
CA ILE A 52 1.47 -8.56 -2.82
C ILE A 52 1.51 -7.04 -2.73
N ILE A 53 2.50 -6.48 -2.05
CA ILE A 53 2.50 -5.05 -1.70
C ILE A 53 3.67 -4.34 -2.38
N GLU A 54 3.35 -3.27 -3.10
CA GLU A 54 4.31 -2.32 -3.66
C GLU A 54 4.20 -1.00 -2.90
N ALA A 55 5.31 -0.54 -2.31
CA ALA A 55 5.33 0.57 -1.37
C ALA A 55 6.02 1.81 -1.95
N LYS A 56 5.34 2.96 -1.85
CA LYS A 56 5.88 4.27 -2.25
C LYS A 56 5.78 5.26 -1.11
N SER A 57 6.90 5.92 -0.80
CA SER A 57 6.93 7.03 0.15
C SER A 57 7.59 8.28 -0.42
N GLY A 58 7.09 9.46 -0.05
CA GLY A 58 7.67 10.69 -0.56
C GLY A 58 7.09 12.00 -0.02
N THR A 59 7.80 13.08 -0.33
CA THR A 59 7.47 14.47 0.06
C THR A 59 6.73 15.23 -1.04
N SER A 60 6.43 14.57 -2.16
CA SER A 60 5.63 15.10 -3.27
C SER A 60 4.13 15.06 -2.93
N ASP A 61 3.31 15.75 -3.70
CA ASP A 61 1.85 15.55 -3.68
C ASP A 61 1.40 14.38 -4.54
N ILE A 62 2.32 13.79 -5.31
CA ILE A 62 2.03 12.67 -6.20
C ILE A 62 3.10 11.59 -6.02
N LEU A 63 2.65 10.36 -5.84
CA LEU A 63 3.47 9.16 -5.82
C LEU A 63 3.07 8.28 -7.02
N TYR A 64 4.07 7.73 -7.70
CA TYR A 64 3.90 6.90 -8.88
C TYR A 64 4.36 5.48 -8.59
N VAL A 65 3.62 4.51 -9.12
CA VAL A 65 4.00 3.12 -9.24
C VAL A 65 4.23 2.85 -10.74
N PRO A 66 5.50 2.75 -11.17
CA PRO A 66 5.88 2.34 -12.51
C PRO A 66 5.21 1.05 -12.98
N GLN A 67 4.98 0.98 -14.29
CA GLN A 67 4.36 -0.17 -14.96
C GLN A 67 5.09 -1.49 -14.66
N ASP A 68 6.42 -1.50 -14.77
CA ASP A 68 7.25 -2.70 -14.56
C ASP A 68 7.14 -3.26 -13.13
N GLN A 69 6.86 -2.39 -12.15
CA GLN A 69 6.66 -2.83 -10.76
C GLN A 69 5.28 -3.46 -10.56
N ILE A 70 4.25 -2.96 -11.24
CA ILE A 70 2.90 -3.54 -11.20
C ILE A 70 2.88 -4.88 -11.94
N GLU A 71 3.56 -4.99 -13.08
CA GLU A 71 3.72 -6.24 -13.82
C GLU A 71 4.35 -7.35 -12.95
N ARG A 72 5.38 -7.01 -12.16
CA ARG A 72 5.98 -7.94 -11.19
C ARG A 72 4.97 -8.39 -10.12
N CYS A 73 4.13 -7.47 -9.64
CA CYS A 73 3.09 -7.81 -8.68
C CYS A 73 2.07 -8.80 -9.27
N VAL A 74 1.63 -8.57 -10.52
CA VAL A 74 0.72 -9.47 -11.26
C VAL A 74 1.35 -10.84 -11.47
N MET A 75 2.62 -10.90 -11.87
CA MET A 75 3.35 -12.15 -12.05
C MET A 75 3.38 -12.97 -10.75
N ILE A 76 3.76 -12.36 -9.63
CA ILE A 76 3.82 -13.05 -8.33
C ILE A 76 2.44 -13.47 -7.85
N ARG A 77 1.41 -12.62 -8.04
CA ARG A 77 0.01 -12.97 -7.74
C ARG A 77 -0.42 -14.24 -8.46
N ASN A 78 -0.10 -14.36 -9.76
CA ASN A 78 -0.50 -15.51 -10.57
C ASN A 78 0.32 -16.76 -10.26
N MET A 79 1.59 -16.61 -9.87
CA MET A 79 2.45 -17.72 -9.46
C MET A 79 1.93 -18.43 -8.20
N PHE A 80 1.41 -17.68 -7.22
CA PHE A 80 0.87 -18.23 -5.97
C PHE A 80 -0.62 -18.55 -6.07
N SER A 81 -1.02 -19.28 -7.12
CA SER A 81 -2.42 -19.57 -7.45
C SER A 81 -3.17 -20.46 -6.43
N ILE A 82 -2.47 -21.02 -5.43
CA ILE A 82 -3.06 -21.84 -4.37
C ILE A 82 -3.87 -21.03 -3.34
N TYR A 83 -3.54 -19.74 -3.15
CA TYR A 83 -4.28 -18.88 -2.21
C TYR A 83 -5.61 -18.44 -2.85
N PRO A 84 -6.78 -18.74 -2.28
CA PRO A 84 -8.06 -18.35 -2.87
C PRO A 84 -8.25 -16.84 -2.97
N GLU A 85 -7.72 -16.07 -2.01
CA GLU A 85 -7.80 -14.61 -1.99
C GLU A 85 -6.41 -14.01 -2.19
N ARG A 86 -6.25 -13.18 -3.23
CA ARG A 86 -4.94 -12.63 -3.64
C ARG A 86 -5.06 -11.19 -4.08
N HIS A 87 -4.50 -10.28 -3.29
CA HIS A 87 -4.59 -8.85 -3.54
C HIS A 87 -3.24 -8.23 -3.90
N ILE A 88 -3.22 -7.39 -4.93
CA ILE A 88 -2.15 -6.44 -5.18
C ILE A 88 -2.48 -5.16 -4.42
N ILE A 89 -1.64 -4.77 -3.46
CA ILE A 89 -1.81 -3.58 -2.65
C ILE A 89 -0.77 -2.55 -3.04
N LEU A 90 -1.22 -1.37 -3.46
CA LEU A 90 -0.35 -0.21 -3.62
C LEU A 90 -0.38 0.60 -2.33
N ALA A 91 0.73 0.58 -1.59
CA ALA A 91 0.88 1.29 -0.32
C ALA A 91 1.56 2.64 -0.53
N PHE A 92 0.85 3.72 -0.23
CA PHE A 92 1.35 5.09 -0.41
C PHE A 92 1.57 5.76 0.95
N LYS A 93 2.71 6.40 1.15
CA LYS A 93 3.02 7.21 2.33
C LYS A 93 3.47 8.61 1.95
N PHE A 94 2.60 9.57 2.19
CA PHE A 94 2.90 10.98 2.04
C PHE A 94 3.51 11.53 3.33
N MET A 95 4.76 11.96 3.24
CA MET A 95 5.51 12.46 4.39
C MET A 95 4.95 13.79 4.90
N SER A 96 5.07 14.05 6.19
CA SER A 96 4.66 15.31 6.84
C SER A 96 5.44 16.54 6.39
N LYS A 97 6.54 16.36 5.64
CA LYS A 97 7.27 17.45 4.99
C LYS A 97 6.97 17.44 3.51
N LYS A 98 6.38 18.51 2.99
CA LYS A 98 6.15 18.74 1.58
C LYS A 98 7.34 19.46 0.96
N ARG A 99 7.85 18.98 -0.17
CA ARG A 99 9.00 19.58 -0.87
C ARG A 99 8.53 20.40 -2.06
N PHE A 100 8.90 21.69 -2.11
CA PHE A 100 8.65 22.56 -3.25
C PHE A 100 9.95 23.09 -3.84
N ARG A 101 9.91 23.47 -5.12
CA ARG A 101 10.97 24.23 -5.79
C ARG A 101 10.44 25.65 -6.03
N ARG A 102 11.01 26.64 -5.33
CA ARG A 102 10.67 28.07 -5.49
C ARG A 102 11.94 28.84 -5.82
N LYS A 103 11.96 29.57 -6.95
CA LYS A 103 13.11 30.37 -7.39
C LYS A 103 14.45 29.63 -7.29
N ASN A 104 14.52 28.41 -7.83
CA ASN A 104 15.69 27.51 -7.73
C ASN A 104 16.14 27.08 -6.32
N LYS A 105 15.37 27.37 -5.26
CA LYS A 105 15.61 26.84 -3.91
C LYS A 105 14.61 25.74 -3.57
N VAL A 106 15.07 24.72 -2.85
CA VAL A 106 14.22 23.67 -2.29
C VAL A 106 13.70 24.16 -0.93
N VAL A 107 12.38 24.30 -0.81
CA VAL A 107 11.71 24.72 0.43
C VAL A 107 10.84 23.57 0.94
N TYR A 108 10.72 23.46 2.26
CA TYR A 108 9.89 22.47 2.91
C TYR A 108 8.79 23.14 3.74
N GLU A 109 7.57 22.61 3.63
CA GLU A 109 6.43 23.01 4.45
C GLU A 109 5.88 21.80 5.21
N ASN A 110 5.34 22.04 6.40
CA ASN A 110 4.69 20.99 7.18
C ASN A 110 3.29 20.69 6.62
N ARG A 111 2.92 19.42 6.64
CA ARG A 111 1.59 18.88 6.32
C ARG A 111 1.32 17.64 7.16
N LYS A 112 0.09 17.13 7.11
CA LYS A 112 -0.27 15.86 7.75
C LYS A 112 0.48 14.70 7.05
N LEU A 113 0.89 13.71 7.84
CA LEU A 113 1.36 12.43 7.29
C LEU A 113 0.13 11.60 6.95
N LEU A 114 0.07 11.09 5.72
CA LEU A 114 -1.04 10.27 5.24
C LEU A 114 -0.51 8.96 4.66
N GLU A 115 -1.22 7.87 4.95
CA GLU A 115 -0.97 6.54 4.40
C GLU A 115 -2.25 6.04 3.73
N TYR A 116 -2.14 5.54 2.50
CA TYR A 116 -3.24 4.93 1.74
C TYR A 116 -2.84 3.54 1.28
N TYR A 117 -3.79 2.62 1.26
CA TYR A 117 -3.59 1.23 0.85
C TYR A 117 -4.65 0.90 -0.18
N LYS A 118 -4.27 0.79 -1.44
CA LYS A 118 -5.22 0.67 -2.55
C LYS A 118 -5.17 -0.72 -3.15
N VAL A 119 -6.33 -1.36 -3.29
CA VAL A 119 -6.47 -2.65 -3.98
C VAL A 119 -6.37 -2.39 -5.48
N ALA A 120 -5.37 -2.99 -6.12
CA ALA A 120 -5.08 -2.81 -7.53
C ALA A 120 -5.33 -4.09 -8.35
N ASP A 121 -6.15 -5.03 -7.86
CA ASP A 121 -6.41 -6.31 -8.54
C ASP A 121 -6.92 -6.15 -9.97
N VAL A 122 -7.67 -5.07 -10.23
CA VAL A 122 -8.16 -4.69 -11.55
C VAL A 122 -7.05 -4.63 -12.61
N VAL A 123 -5.78 -4.41 -12.21
CA VAL A 123 -4.65 -4.36 -13.15
C VAL A 123 -4.28 -5.74 -13.70
N ALA A 124 -4.66 -6.83 -13.02
CA ALA A 124 -4.39 -8.18 -13.48
C ALA A 124 -5.23 -8.57 -14.69
N ASP A 125 -6.38 -7.92 -14.88
CA ASP A 125 -7.31 -8.17 -15.99
C ASP A 125 -7.11 -7.18 -17.16
N MET A 126 -6.19 -6.23 -17.03
CA MET A 126 -5.88 -5.26 -18.08
C MET A 126 -4.99 -5.87 -19.15
N SER A 127 -5.29 -5.60 -20.42
CA SER A 127 -4.43 -6.02 -21.54
C SER A 127 -3.06 -5.33 -21.54
N VAL A 128 -2.98 -4.12 -21.00
CA VAL A 128 -1.74 -3.36 -20.82
C VAL A 128 -1.76 -2.71 -19.44
N VAL A 129 -0.79 -3.07 -18.60
CA VAL A 129 -0.64 -2.50 -17.27
C VAL A 129 -0.25 -1.01 -17.35
N PRO A 130 -0.96 -0.09 -16.67
CA PRO A 130 -0.61 1.33 -16.65
C PRO A 130 0.49 1.64 -15.64
N ILE A 131 1.04 2.86 -15.74
CA ILE A 131 1.62 3.52 -14.55
C ILE A 131 0.46 3.98 -13.67
N ILE A 132 0.49 3.69 -12.38
CA ILE A 132 -0.51 4.20 -11.44
C ILE A 132 0.09 5.38 -10.68
N LYS A 133 -0.67 6.47 -10.56
CA LYS A 133 -0.34 7.54 -9.61
C LYS A 133 -1.41 7.70 -8.55
N CYS A 134 -0.99 8.00 -7.34
CA CYS A 134 -1.83 8.40 -6.22
C CYS A 134 -1.45 9.84 -5.81
N THR A 135 -2.45 10.66 -5.53
CA THR A 135 -2.29 12.03 -5.07
C THR A 135 -2.46 12.15 -3.55
N TYR A 136 -1.99 13.25 -2.97
CA TYR A 136 -2.13 13.53 -1.55
C TYR A 136 -3.58 13.66 -1.08
N ASP A 137 -4.51 13.99 -1.99
CA ASP A 137 -5.95 14.06 -1.75
C ASP A 137 -6.69 12.74 -2.06
N ASP A 138 -5.97 11.63 -2.02
CA ASP A 138 -6.48 10.26 -2.17
C ASP A 138 -7.14 9.93 -3.53
N LYS A 139 -6.68 10.57 -4.61
CA LYS A 139 -7.13 10.24 -5.96
C LYS A 139 -6.12 9.37 -6.69
N THR A 140 -6.62 8.36 -7.37
CA THR A 140 -5.82 7.43 -8.15
C THR A 140 -6.11 7.56 -9.64
N PHE A 141 -5.07 7.41 -10.45
CA PHE A 141 -5.14 7.56 -11.91
C PHE A 141 -4.27 6.50 -12.59
N ALA A 142 -4.76 5.99 -13.71
CA ALA A 142 -3.95 5.22 -14.66
C ALA A 142 -3.35 6.15 -15.71
N ILE A 143 -2.09 5.91 -16.06
CA ILE A 143 -1.40 6.61 -17.14
C ILE A 143 -0.99 5.57 -18.19
N HIS A 144 -1.51 5.75 -19.40
CA HIS A 144 -1.13 4.97 -20.57
C HIS A 144 -0.48 5.91 -21.58
N LYS A 145 0.81 5.69 -21.87
CA LYS A 145 1.60 6.58 -22.74
C LYS A 145 1.51 8.03 -22.23
N ASN A 146 0.65 8.86 -22.86
CA ASN A 146 0.43 10.26 -22.50
C ASN A 146 -1.00 10.59 -22.05
N LYS A 147 -1.88 9.59 -21.91
CA LYS A 147 -3.25 9.79 -21.42
C LYS A 147 -3.32 9.43 -19.94
N THR A 148 -3.84 10.35 -19.13
CA THR A 148 -4.17 10.10 -17.73
C THR A 148 -5.68 9.96 -17.61
N VAL A 149 -6.14 8.85 -17.03
CA VAL A 149 -7.56 8.61 -16.74
C VAL A 149 -7.74 8.35 -15.25
N ALA A 150 -8.86 8.80 -14.69
CA ALA A 150 -9.20 8.48 -13.31
C ALA A 150 -9.35 6.96 -13.16
N LEU A 151 -8.78 6.40 -12.10
CA LEU A 151 -8.87 4.99 -11.76
C LEU A 151 -9.21 4.93 -10.28
N ASN A 152 -10.48 4.71 -9.93
CA ASN A 152 -10.91 4.69 -8.53
C ASN A 152 -10.54 3.35 -7.89
N LEU A 153 -9.33 3.26 -7.32
CA LEU A 153 -8.89 2.05 -6.63
C LEU A 153 -9.57 1.98 -5.24
N PRO A 154 -10.19 0.85 -4.87
CA PRO A 154 -10.76 0.67 -3.54
C PRO A 154 -9.68 0.73 -2.46
N ASP A 155 -10.06 1.17 -1.26
CA ASP A 155 -9.22 1.04 -0.08
C ASP A 155 -9.16 -0.40 0.42
N TYR A 156 -7.99 -0.81 0.88
CA TYR A 156 -7.79 -2.04 1.63
C TYR A 156 -7.66 -1.72 3.12
N SER A 157 -8.49 -2.35 3.95
CA SER A 157 -8.37 -2.22 5.41
C SER A 157 -7.22 -3.09 5.91
N MET A 158 -6.05 -2.49 6.12
CA MET A 158 -4.87 -3.25 6.55
C MET A 158 -5.09 -3.85 7.96
N PRO A 159 -4.54 -5.04 8.26
CA PRO A 159 -4.76 -5.72 9.54
C PRO A 159 -4.36 -4.92 10.78
N PHE A 160 -3.38 -4.03 10.64
CA PHE A 160 -2.89 -3.16 11.72
C PHE A 160 -3.70 -1.86 11.87
N GLN A 161 -4.58 -1.54 10.91
CA GLN A 161 -5.53 -0.46 11.02
C GLN A 161 -6.70 -1.00 11.84
N LYS A 162 -6.54 -1.04 13.16
CA LYS A 162 -7.68 -1.32 14.03
C LYS A 162 -8.76 -0.30 13.71
N ILE A 163 -9.89 -0.75 13.18
CA ILE A 163 -11.15 -0.07 13.44
C ILE A 163 -11.26 -0.05 14.97
N ALA A 164 -11.44 1.14 15.55
CA ALA A 164 -11.86 1.25 16.94
C ALA A 164 -13.27 0.63 17.07
N ARG A 165 -13.35 -0.70 17.12
CA ARG A 165 -14.54 -1.47 17.48
C ARG A 165 -14.20 -2.33 18.69
N ARG A 166 -14.04 -1.63 19.81
CA ARG A 166 -14.40 -2.04 21.18
C ARG A 166 -15.16 -0.79 21.67
N VAL A 167 -16.44 -0.78 22.00
CA VAL A 167 -17.21 -1.64 22.90
C VAL A 167 -18.70 -1.49 22.56
N ILE A 168 -19.39 -2.58 22.22
CA ILE A 168 -20.75 -2.86 22.74
C ILE A 168 -20.75 -4.37 23.01
N ILE A 169 -20.13 -4.77 24.12
CA ILE A 169 -20.51 -6.02 24.76
C ILE A 169 -21.78 -5.67 25.53
N ALA A 170 -22.85 -6.39 25.21
CA ALA A 170 -24.16 -6.25 25.80
C ALA A 170 -24.07 -6.11 27.33
N ALA A 171 -24.57 -4.99 27.86
CA ALA A 171 -25.06 -4.97 29.22
C ALA A 171 -26.38 -5.76 29.22
N ALA A 172 -26.31 -7.05 29.53
CA ALA A 172 -27.46 -7.80 30.00
C ALA A 172 -27.25 -8.09 31.49
N PRO A 173 -27.96 -7.42 32.42
CA PRO A 173 -28.19 -7.97 33.73
C PRO A 173 -29.46 -8.84 33.67
N THR A 174 -29.21 -10.13 33.83
CA THR A 174 -29.97 -11.13 34.59
C THR A 174 -31.36 -10.75 35.11
N LYS A 175 -32.33 -11.60 34.77
CA LYS A 175 -33.63 -11.77 35.43
C LYS A 175 -33.48 -11.77 36.95
N GLY A 176 -34.23 -10.90 37.62
CA GLY A 176 -34.59 -11.05 39.03
C GLY A 176 -35.83 -11.93 39.13
N THR A 177 -35.69 -13.05 39.82
CA THR A 177 -36.78 -13.83 40.40
C THR A 177 -37.06 -13.34 41.83
N GLU A 178 -38.32 -13.50 42.22
CA GLU A 178 -39.01 -13.16 43.49
C GLU A 178 -39.78 -11.84 43.49
#